data_AF-A0A7J8YD59-F1
#
_entry.id   AF-A0A7J8YD59-F1
#
_cell.length_a   1.000
_cell.length_b   1.000
_cell.length_c   1.000
_cell.angle_alpha   90.00
_cell.angle_beta   90.00
_cell.angle_gamma   90.00
#
_symmetry.space_group_name_H-M   'P 1'
#
loop_
_entity.id
_entity.type
_entity.pdbx_description
1 polymer ?
#
loop_
_entity_poly.entity_id
_entity_poly.type
_entity_poly.pdbx_seq_one_letter_code
_entity_poly.pdbx_strand_id
1 'polypeptide(L)'
;CETGDCDGRLQCDGLIGTPPATLVQIALQGGKAKPDFYDVSLVDGYNLPVSISTRPFSPKCAIGGCSENLNNLCPQELEVRNKHGQVVACKSGCLAFNVDSFCCRNEYGTPETCKPSLYSKIFKEACPCYYSYAFDMPPPLINCASKEYIITFCPSTWGTHQASI
;
A
#
# COMPACT_ATOMS: atom_id res chain seq x y z
N CYS A 1 5.94 12.25 -14.37
CA CYS A 1 5.63 12.46 -12.94
C CYS A 1 6.90 12.24 -12.10
N GLU A 2 7.02 12.85 -10.91
CA GLU A 2 8.14 12.55 -9.98
C GLU A 2 7.97 11.18 -9.30
N THR A 3 6.72 10.76 -9.06
CA THR A 3 6.37 9.45 -8.47
C THR A 3 5.21 8.85 -9.26
N GLY A 4 5.13 7.51 -9.31
CA GLY A 4 4.04 6.79 -9.96
C GLY A 4 3.89 7.04 -11.47
N ASP A 5 4.98 7.41 -12.14
CA ASP A 5 4.95 7.72 -13.59
C ASP A 5 4.64 6.47 -14.42
N CYS A 6 3.81 6.61 -15.45
CA CYS A 6 3.49 5.52 -16.37
C CYS A 6 3.97 5.86 -17.80
N ASP A 7 5.31 5.96 -17.95
CA ASP A 7 6.00 6.23 -19.22
C ASP A 7 5.72 7.63 -19.79
N GLY A 8 5.64 8.64 -18.91
CA GLY A 8 5.35 10.03 -19.28
C GLY A 8 3.94 10.28 -19.82
N ARG A 9 3.04 9.31 -19.69
CA ARG A 9 1.67 9.39 -20.23
C ARG A 9 0.69 9.93 -19.20
N LEU A 10 -0.33 10.65 -19.68
CA LEU A 10 -1.48 11.03 -18.86
C LEU A 10 -2.45 9.85 -18.68
N GLN A 11 -2.72 9.11 -19.76
CA GLN A 11 -3.47 7.85 -19.75
C GLN A 11 -2.48 6.69 -19.84
N CYS A 12 -2.40 5.87 -18.80
CA CYS A 12 -1.37 4.84 -18.68
C CYS A 12 -1.54 3.64 -19.63
N ASP A 13 -2.68 3.48 -20.28
CA ASP A 13 -2.92 2.44 -21.31
C ASP A 13 -2.54 1.01 -20.86
N GLY A 14 -2.93 0.66 -19.63
CA GLY A 14 -2.63 -0.65 -19.03
C GLY A 14 -1.23 -0.80 -18.44
N LEU A 15 -0.35 0.20 -18.58
CA LEU A 15 0.91 0.25 -17.85
C LEU A 15 0.66 0.51 -16.36
N ILE A 16 1.45 -0.16 -15.52
CA ILE A 16 1.51 0.14 -14.10
C ILE A 16 2.36 1.39 -13.85
N GLY A 17 2.06 2.12 -12.77
CA GLY A 17 2.91 3.22 -12.32
C GLY A 17 4.27 2.71 -11.88
N THR A 18 5.33 3.45 -12.22
CA THR A 18 6.71 3.14 -11.84
C THR A 18 6.86 3.26 -10.32
N PRO A 19 7.28 2.18 -9.62
CA PRO A 19 7.51 2.22 -8.19
C PRO A 19 8.67 3.17 -7.80
N PRO A 20 8.69 3.74 -6.58
CA PRO A 20 7.73 3.48 -5.51
C PRO A 20 6.37 4.15 -5.67
N ALA A 21 5.30 3.39 -5.41
CA ALA A 21 3.92 3.87 -5.46
C ALA A 21 3.02 3.07 -4.52
N THR A 22 2.19 3.77 -3.73
CA THR A 22 1.12 3.14 -2.95
C THR A 22 0.08 2.57 -3.90
N LEU A 23 -0.24 1.28 -3.79
CA LEU A 23 -1.19 0.62 -4.68
C LEU A 23 -2.54 0.40 -3.99
N VAL A 24 -3.62 0.70 -4.70
CA VAL A 24 -4.97 0.23 -4.37
C VAL A 24 -5.28 -0.92 -5.31
N GLN A 25 -5.59 -2.09 -4.76
CA GLN A 25 -5.86 -3.30 -5.53
C GLN A 25 -7.32 -3.71 -5.30
N ILE A 26 -8.10 -3.89 -6.37
CA ILE A 26 -9.50 -4.31 -6.28
C ILE A 26 -9.74 -5.42 -7.30
N ALA A 27 -10.17 -6.58 -6.81
CA ALA A 27 -10.60 -7.72 -7.61
C ALA A 27 -12.13 -7.85 -7.56
N LEU A 28 -12.79 -7.39 -8.61
CA LEU A 28 -14.25 -7.42 -8.76
C LEU A 28 -14.74 -8.83 -9.12
N GLN A 29 -15.69 -9.38 -8.37
CA GLN A 29 -16.20 -10.75 -8.54
C GLN A 29 -17.45 -10.85 -9.44
N GLY A 30 -17.89 -9.74 -10.05
CA GLY A 30 -18.86 -9.68 -11.17
C GLY A 30 -20.31 -10.13 -10.88
N GLY A 31 -20.57 -10.81 -9.77
CA GLY A 31 -21.89 -11.31 -9.37
C GLY A 31 -22.50 -10.51 -8.23
N LYS A 32 -23.81 -10.21 -8.31
CA LYS A 32 -24.59 -9.37 -7.36
C LYS A 32 -24.56 -9.78 -5.88
N ALA A 33 -23.89 -10.89 -5.53
CA ALA A 33 -23.81 -11.40 -4.16
C ALA A 33 -22.40 -11.94 -3.77
N LYS A 34 -21.41 -11.88 -4.66
CA LYS A 34 -20.04 -12.28 -4.31
C LYS A 34 -19.29 -11.06 -3.76
N PRO A 35 -18.56 -11.18 -2.64
CA PRO A 35 -17.75 -10.07 -2.15
C PRO A 35 -16.60 -9.81 -3.12
N ASP A 36 -16.31 -8.53 -3.37
CA ASP A 36 -15.07 -8.14 -4.02
C ASP A 36 -13.95 -8.17 -2.99
N PHE A 37 -12.72 -8.38 -3.46
CA PHE A 37 -11.52 -8.38 -2.61
C PHE A 37 -10.70 -7.14 -2.89
N TYR A 38 -10.29 -6.43 -1.86
CA TYR A 38 -9.49 -5.22 -2.02
C TYR A 38 -8.60 -4.95 -0.84
N ASP A 39 -7.49 -4.28 -1.14
CA ASP A 39 -6.46 -3.92 -0.21
C ASP A 39 -5.71 -2.66 -0.66
N VAL A 40 -4.84 -2.19 0.23
CA VAL A 40 -3.84 -1.17 -0.08
C VAL A 40 -2.48 -1.77 0.23
N SER A 41 -1.53 -1.60 -0.69
CA SER A 41 -0.22 -2.24 -0.62
C SER A 41 0.93 -1.26 -0.75
N LEU A 42 1.92 -1.44 0.14
CA LEU A 42 3.22 -0.77 0.13
C LEU A 42 4.36 -1.73 -0.25
N VAL A 43 4.04 -2.90 -0.77
CA VAL A 43 5.03 -3.88 -1.29
C VAL A 43 5.91 -3.22 -2.36
N ASP A 44 5.31 -2.38 -3.18
CA ASP A 44 5.97 -1.57 -4.20
C ASP A 44 6.29 -0.15 -3.72
N GLY A 45 6.47 0.04 -2.41
CA GLY A 45 6.83 1.32 -1.82
C GLY A 45 5.65 2.24 -1.53
N TYR A 46 5.96 3.45 -1.10
CA TYR A 46 5.01 4.47 -0.69
C TYR A 46 5.31 5.79 -1.39
N ASN A 47 4.28 6.52 -1.80
CA ASN A 47 4.41 7.92 -2.24
C ASN A 47 3.40 8.84 -1.52
N LEU A 48 2.17 8.37 -1.32
CA LEU A 48 1.10 9.11 -0.65
C LEU A 48 0.12 8.16 0.05
N PRO A 49 -0.63 8.62 1.07
CA PRO A 49 -1.60 7.79 1.77
C PRO A 49 -2.94 7.77 1.02
N VAL A 50 -3.66 6.66 1.13
CA VAL A 50 -4.97 6.44 0.50
C VAL A 50 -5.96 5.84 1.48
N SER A 51 -7.25 6.15 1.36
CA SER A 51 -8.29 5.39 2.07
C SER A 51 -9.31 4.84 1.09
N ILE A 52 -9.90 3.71 1.44
CA ILE A 52 -11.00 3.10 0.70
C ILE A 52 -12.23 3.12 1.60
N SER A 53 -13.38 3.53 1.04
CA SER A 53 -14.69 3.37 1.66
C SER A 53 -15.72 2.94 0.63
N THR A 54 -16.92 2.59 1.07
CA THR A 54 -18.01 2.06 0.23
C THR A 54 -19.26 2.94 0.28
N ARG A 55 -20.15 2.82 -0.71
CA ARG A 55 -21.51 3.37 -0.65
C ARG A 55 -22.55 2.23 -0.77
N PRO A 56 -23.45 2.05 0.22
CA PRO A 56 -23.53 2.77 1.50
C PRO A 56 -22.29 2.50 2.38
N PHE A 57 -21.96 3.47 3.23
CA PHE A 57 -20.79 3.37 4.11
C PHE A 57 -20.93 2.20 5.10
N SER A 58 -19.88 1.39 5.18
CA SER A 58 -19.72 0.34 6.18
C SER A 58 -18.29 0.40 6.76
N PRO A 59 -18.11 0.58 8.08
CA PRO A 59 -16.78 0.59 8.69
C PRO A 59 -15.97 -0.69 8.48
N LYS A 60 -16.64 -1.85 8.39
CA LYS A 60 -16.00 -3.15 8.13
C LYS A 60 -15.51 -3.29 6.68
N CYS A 61 -15.97 -2.39 5.81
CA CYS A 61 -15.63 -2.33 4.39
C CYS A 61 -14.81 -1.08 4.07
N ALA A 62 -14.11 -0.54 5.07
CA ALA A 62 -13.25 0.62 4.92
C ALA A 62 -11.79 0.22 5.19
N ILE A 63 -10.88 0.82 4.43
CA ILE A 63 -9.45 0.77 4.69
C ILE A 63 -9.04 2.20 5.06
N GLY A 64 -8.59 2.39 6.29
CA GLY A 64 -8.12 3.68 6.80
C GLY A 64 -6.82 4.12 6.13
N GLY A 65 -6.51 5.41 6.23
CA GLY A 65 -5.21 5.94 5.81
C GLY A 65 -4.06 5.53 6.76
N CYS A 66 -2.87 6.05 6.50
CA CYS A 66 -1.74 5.95 7.42
C CYS A 66 -1.94 6.83 8.67
N SER A 67 -1.39 6.43 9.82
CA SER A 67 -1.30 7.25 11.03
C SER A 67 -0.26 8.37 10.89
N GLU A 68 0.79 8.14 10.11
CA GLU A 68 1.86 9.11 9.86
C GLU A 68 2.26 9.17 8.38
N ASN A 69 2.85 10.29 7.97
CA ASN A 69 3.41 10.42 6.62
C ASN A 69 4.71 9.61 6.53
N LEU A 70 4.65 8.47 5.86
CA LEU A 70 5.80 7.57 5.73
C LEU A 70 6.99 8.21 5.00
N ASN A 71 6.81 9.27 4.20
CA ASN A 71 7.93 10.05 3.65
C ASN A 71 8.75 10.75 4.74
N ASN A 72 8.16 11.09 5.90
CA ASN A 72 8.86 11.69 7.03
C ASN A 72 9.63 10.67 7.87
N LEU A 73 9.21 9.41 7.83
CA LEU A 73 9.81 8.28 8.55
C LEU A 73 10.73 7.43 7.67
N CYS A 74 10.85 7.78 6.39
CA CYS A 74 11.55 6.97 5.40
C CYS A 74 13.04 6.87 5.75
N PRO A 75 13.59 5.65 5.98
CA PRO A 75 15.02 5.47 6.18
C PRO A 75 15.81 6.00 4.99
N GLN A 76 16.97 6.61 5.25
CA GLN A 76 17.76 7.33 4.24
C GLN A 76 18.07 6.46 3.00
N GLU A 77 18.35 5.18 3.20
CA GLU A 77 18.65 4.22 2.16
C GLU A 77 17.44 3.82 1.28
N LEU A 78 16.23 4.22 1.68
CA LEU A 78 14.96 3.99 0.97
C LEU A 78 14.40 5.25 0.31
N GLU A 79 14.92 6.43 0.64
CA GLU A 79 14.36 7.69 0.18
C GLU A 79 14.44 7.88 -1.33
N VAL A 80 13.36 8.40 -1.91
CA VAL A 80 13.37 9.01 -3.24
C VAL A 80 13.21 10.51 -3.03
N ARG A 81 14.23 11.28 -3.45
CA ARG A 81 14.27 12.73 -3.30
C ARG A 81 14.06 13.44 -4.63
N ASN A 82 13.30 14.52 -4.61
CA ASN A 82 13.16 15.40 -5.77
C ASN A 82 14.37 16.34 -5.92
N LYS A 83 14.36 17.18 -6.96
CA LYS A 83 15.42 18.16 -7.25
C LYS A 83 15.66 19.20 -6.15
N HIS A 84 14.72 19.39 -5.23
CA HIS A 84 14.84 20.29 -4.08
C HIS A 84 15.32 19.56 -2.83
N GLY A 85 15.65 18.27 -2.93
CA GLY A 85 16.08 17.44 -1.81
C GLY A 85 14.94 16.97 -0.91
N GLN A 86 13.68 17.18 -1.27
CA GLN A 86 12.52 16.72 -0.48
C GLN A 86 12.26 15.24 -0.74
N VAL A 87 11.98 14.45 0.30
CA VAL A 87 11.55 13.05 0.17
C VAL A 87 10.13 13.04 -0.38
N VAL A 88 9.97 12.51 -1.59
CA VAL A 88 8.68 12.46 -2.32
C VAL A 88 8.08 11.05 -2.37
N ALA A 89 8.89 10.03 -2.10
CA ALA A 89 8.47 8.66 -1.97
C ALA A 89 9.50 7.84 -1.16
N CYS A 90 9.09 6.66 -0.71
CA CYS A 90 9.89 5.72 0.04
C CYS A 90 9.85 4.33 -0.63
N LYS A 91 11.01 3.80 -1.00
CA LYS A 91 11.14 2.44 -1.55
C LYS A 91 10.82 1.40 -0.48
N SER A 92 10.20 0.28 -0.87
CA SER A 92 10.19 -0.90 -0.01
C SER A 92 11.59 -1.52 0.07
N GLY A 93 11.82 -2.41 1.05
CA GLY A 93 13.07 -3.16 1.14
C GLY A 93 13.36 -3.97 -0.13
N CYS A 94 12.34 -4.55 -0.78
CA CYS A 94 12.53 -5.27 -2.03
C CYS A 94 13.02 -4.33 -3.15
N LEU A 95 12.38 -3.17 -3.33
CA LEU A 95 12.76 -2.21 -4.36
C LEU A 95 14.15 -1.61 -4.15
N ALA A 96 14.56 -1.41 -2.89
CA ALA A 96 15.85 -0.81 -2.58
C ALA A 96 17.02 -1.79 -2.75
N PHE A 97 16.85 -3.05 -2.34
CA PHE A 97 17.98 -3.98 -2.24
C PHE A 97 17.90 -5.17 -3.19
N ASN A 98 16.71 -5.47 -3.72
CA ASN A 98 16.47 -6.62 -4.60
C ASN A 98 16.96 -7.97 -4.00
N VAL A 99 16.90 -8.11 -2.68
CA VAL A 99 17.29 -9.33 -1.95
C VAL A 99 16.06 -10.22 -1.71
N ASP A 100 16.21 -11.52 -1.88
CA ASP A 100 15.11 -12.49 -1.84
C ASP A 100 14.31 -12.50 -0.54
N SER A 101 14.96 -12.26 0.60
CA SER A 101 14.30 -12.17 1.90
C SER A 101 13.39 -10.94 2.02
N PHE A 102 13.68 -9.85 1.32
CA PHE A 102 12.80 -8.67 1.26
C PHE A 102 11.75 -8.77 0.17
N CYS A 103 12.05 -9.48 -0.92
CA CYS A 103 11.14 -9.70 -2.03
C CYS A 103 10.24 -10.94 -1.88
N CYS A 104 10.45 -11.73 -0.82
CA CYS A 104 9.79 -13.01 -0.60
C CYS A 104 9.86 -13.96 -1.81
N ARG A 105 11.08 -14.16 -2.33
CA ARG A 105 11.35 -15.04 -3.49
C ARG A 105 12.15 -16.27 -3.06
N ASN A 106 12.19 -17.28 -3.94
CA ASN A 106 13.00 -18.49 -3.76
C ASN A 106 12.73 -19.17 -2.41
N GLU A 107 13.76 -19.37 -1.57
CA GLU A 107 13.61 -20.00 -0.24
C GLU A 107 12.69 -19.18 0.70
N TYR A 108 12.49 -17.88 0.42
CA TYR A 108 11.57 -16.99 1.13
C TYR A 108 10.19 -16.90 0.46
N GLY A 109 9.84 -17.82 -0.44
CA GLY A 109 8.61 -17.81 -1.23
C GLY A 109 7.33 -18.22 -0.49
N THR A 110 7.37 -18.38 0.84
CA THR A 110 6.18 -18.75 1.64
C THR A 110 6.03 -17.84 2.87
N PRO A 111 4.82 -17.75 3.46
CA PRO A 111 4.61 -17.01 4.71
C PRO A 111 5.47 -17.53 5.89
N GLU A 112 5.79 -18.81 5.88
CA GLU A 112 6.61 -19.45 6.92
C GLU A 112 8.07 -19.02 6.82
N THR A 113 8.58 -18.73 5.62
CA THR A 113 9.99 -18.39 5.40
C THR A 113 10.23 -16.90 5.19
N CYS A 114 9.31 -16.15 4.59
CA CYS A 114 9.43 -14.69 4.50
C CYS A 114 8.95 -14.00 5.76
N LYS A 115 9.87 -13.39 6.51
CA LYS A 115 9.56 -12.69 7.76
C LYS A 115 9.56 -11.17 7.58
N PRO A 116 8.80 -10.43 8.41
CA PRO A 116 8.85 -8.97 8.40
C PRO A 116 10.29 -8.46 8.61
N SER A 117 10.73 -7.57 7.71
CA SER A 117 12.02 -6.89 7.81
C SER A 117 11.94 -5.68 8.74
N LEU A 118 13.07 -5.05 9.06
CA LEU A 118 13.08 -3.75 9.73
C LEU A 118 12.25 -2.72 8.93
N TYR A 119 12.41 -2.70 7.60
CA TYR A 119 11.73 -1.76 6.71
C TYR A 119 10.22 -1.98 6.66
N SER A 120 9.77 -3.23 6.51
CA SER A 120 8.32 -3.51 6.47
C SER A 120 7.65 -3.25 7.81
N LYS A 121 8.37 -3.38 8.94
CA LYS A 121 7.85 -2.98 10.25
C LYS A 121 7.61 -1.47 10.35
N ILE A 122 8.54 -0.64 9.86
CA ILE A 122 8.36 0.82 9.80
C ILE A 122 7.11 1.18 8.97
N PHE A 123 6.96 0.53 7.82
CA PHE A 123 5.80 0.76 6.93
C PHE A 123 4.50 0.34 7.61
N LYS A 124 4.51 -0.78 8.35
CA LYS A 124 3.34 -1.28 9.07
C LYS A 124 2.94 -0.38 10.23
N GLU A 125 3.91 0.17 10.94
CA GLU A 125 3.67 1.10 12.05
C GLU A 125 3.03 2.40 11.56
N ALA A 126 3.54 2.95 10.45
CA ALA A 126 2.97 4.14 9.82
C ALA A 126 1.59 3.88 9.17
N CYS A 127 1.36 2.68 8.61
CA CYS A 127 0.14 2.35 7.88
C CYS A 127 -0.38 0.95 8.28
N PRO A 128 -1.01 0.80 9.48
CA PRO A 128 -1.41 -0.51 10.01
C PRO A 128 -2.41 -1.26 9.13
N CYS A 129 -3.24 -0.53 8.37
CA CYS A 129 -4.27 -1.08 7.51
C CYS A 129 -3.76 -1.49 6.12
N TYR A 130 -2.47 -1.38 5.82
CA TYR A 130 -1.91 -1.70 4.49
C TYR A 130 -1.01 -2.93 4.56
N TYR A 131 -0.82 -3.61 3.43
CA TYR A 131 0.25 -4.59 3.27
C TYR A 131 1.59 -3.85 3.31
N SER A 132 2.47 -4.24 4.24
CA SER A 132 3.83 -3.68 4.31
C SER A 132 4.89 -4.55 3.61
N TYR A 133 4.57 -5.81 3.34
CA TYR A 133 5.37 -6.75 2.54
C TYR A 133 4.47 -7.88 1.99
N ALA A 134 5.01 -8.74 1.13
CA ALA A 134 4.22 -9.68 0.33
C ALA A 134 3.41 -10.70 1.14
N PHE A 135 3.91 -11.13 2.31
CA PHE A 135 3.24 -12.11 3.18
C PHE A 135 2.83 -11.51 4.53
N ASP A 136 2.37 -10.25 4.53
CA ASP A 136 1.94 -9.54 5.74
C ASP A 136 0.83 -10.29 6.49
N MET A 137 0.97 -10.37 7.81
CA MET A 137 0.06 -11.11 8.68
C MET A 137 -0.32 -10.32 9.94
N PRO A 138 -1.62 -10.24 10.30
CA PRO A 138 -2.75 -10.72 9.51
C PRO A 138 -2.89 -9.94 8.19
N PRO A 139 -3.33 -10.59 7.10
CA PRO A 139 -3.46 -9.92 5.82
C PRO A 139 -4.51 -8.79 5.92
N PRO A 140 -4.16 -7.54 5.56
CA PRO A 140 -5.09 -6.41 5.55
C PRO A 140 -5.99 -6.43 4.30
N LEU A 141 -6.54 -7.61 3.98
CA LEU A 141 -7.45 -7.83 2.87
C LEU A 141 -8.89 -7.68 3.34
N ILE A 142 -9.65 -6.84 2.65
CA ILE A 142 -11.09 -6.69 2.90
C ILE A 142 -11.88 -7.44 1.84
N ASN A 143 -12.96 -8.10 2.26
CA ASN A 143 -13.90 -8.79 1.40
C ASN A 143 -15.33 -8.29 1.64
N CYS A 144 -15.78 -7.33 0.82
CA CYS A 144 -17.13 -6.79 0.90
C CYS A 144 -17.76 -6.70 -0.48
N ALA A 145 -19.08 -6.92 -0.54
CA ALA A 145 -19.87 -6.58 -1.71
C ALA A 145 -20.25 -5.09 -1.64
N SER A 146 -19.91 -4.33 -2.69
CA SER A 146 -20.38 -2.95 -2.87
C SER A 146 -20.58 -2.65 -4.35
N LYS A 147 -21.46 -1.70 -4.67
CA LYS A 147 -21.58 -1.18 -6.04
C LYS A 147 -20.62 -0.03 -6.31
N GLU A 148 -20.19 0.63 -5.24
CA GLU A 148 -19.44 1.87 -5.29
C GLU A 148 -18.33 1.83 -4.24
N TYR A 149 -17.11 2.10 -4.70
CA TYR A 149 -15.90 2.26 -3.90
C TYR A 149 -15.41 3.69 -4.05
N ILE A 150 -15.09 4.34 -2.95
CA ILE A 150 -14.52 5.68 -2.92
C ILE A 150 -13.07 5.56 -2.50
N ILE A 151 -12.15 5.92 -3.41
CA ILE A 151 -10.72 6.02 -3.14
C ILE A 151 -10.40 7.49 -2.88
N THR A 152 -9.86 7.78 -1.70
CA THR A 152 -9.48 9.14 -1.32
C THR A 152 -7.96 9.20 -1.18
N PHE A 153 -7.33 10.06 -1.99
CA PHE A 153 -5.92 10.41 -1.84
C PHE A 153 -5.76 11.47 -0.76
N CYS A 154 -4.74 11.34 0.09
CA CYS A 154 -4.48 12.24 1.22
C CYS A 154 -5.71 12.41 2.14
N PRO A 155 -6.28 11.33 2.69
CA PRO A 155 -7.45 11.41 3.55
C PRO A 155 -7.17 12.28 4.79
N SER A 156 -8.15 13.11 5.18
CA SER A 156 -8.01 14.08 6.28
C SER A 156 -7.82 13.46 7.66
N THR A 157 -8.21 12.19 7.82
CA THR A 157 -8.00 11.40 9.03
C THR A 157 -6.75 10.55 8.85
N TRP A 158 -5.58 11.13 9.16
CA TRP A 158 -4.40 10.34 9.51
C TRP A 158 -4.78 9.48 10.71
N GLY A 159 -4.81 8.17 10.51
CA GLY A 159 -5.56 7.17 11.28
C GLY A 159 -5.90 7.58 12.72
N THR A 160 -7.16 7.94 12.98
CA THR A 160 -7.71 7.76 14.33
C THR A 160 -7.54 6.29 14.64
N HIS A 161 -6.72 5.94 15.63
CA HIS A 161 -6.52 4.56 16.11
C HIS A 161 -7.86 3.83 16.13
N GLN A 162 -8.13 3.02 15.12
CA GLN A 162 -9.25 2.11 15.13
C GLN A 162 -8.74 0.92 15.93
N ALA A 163 -8.80 1.07 17.26
CA ALA A 163 -8.59 -0.03 18.18
C ALA A 163 -9.52 -1.17 17.75
N SER A 164 -8.92 -2.26 17.29
CA SER A 164 -9.62 -3.53 17.12
C SER A 164 -10.32 -3.85 18.44
N ILE A 165 -11.65 -4.03 18.39
CA ILE A 165 -12.41 -4.73 19.43
C ILE A 165 -12.20 -6.22 19.22
#